data_AF-A0A1T4P225-F1
#
_entry.id   AF-A0A1T4P225-F1
#
_cell.length_a   1.000
_cell.length_b   1.000
_cell.length_c   1.000
_cell.angle_alpha   90.00
_cell.angle_beta   90.00
_cell.angle_gamma   90.00
#
_symmetry.space_group_name_H-M   'P 1'
#
loop_
_entity.id
_entity.type
_entity.pdbx_description
1 polymer ?
#
loop_
_entity_poly.entity_id
_entity_poly.type
_entity_poly.pdbx_seq_one_letter_code
_entity_poly.pdbx_strand_id
1 'polypeptide(L)'
;MLYNLAPCESCHLPYPINISSAYKSLKDQLGKQAPKLYLIISENKNESTLATVKSMGIDHNLFLVPINALDNLHQDQQKESFDLLLSIFSYLNQKAGMPLQSENDYLESCYDAIFSYATDPDNEPEDEMQNDQWPFINMIRRKTAILEKNIQRPQQLQEFSVRINRFKPRTDWQHSLLSTAQQFYDLYQEFPDQNFFQNIESAHLQDYEDGDRAYPEMYFSFFWDDNDWIYQQIMEYVNCDLQEKYEFELPVSVQYFNTRQACEKHQLPFETKLIQLIEQLCTTLYQYNYEKQH
;
A
#
# COMPACT_ATOMS: atom_id res chain seq x y z
N MET A 1 -25.31 22.48 -11.84
CA MET A 1 -25.33 21.11 -12.40
C MET A 1 -24.02 20.45 -11.99
N LEU A 2 -23.98 19.16 -11.70
CA LEU A 2 -22.71 18.51 -11.35
C LEU A 2 -21.77 18.51 -12.59
N TYR A 3 -20.50 18.90 -12.41
CA TYR A 3 -19.48 19.10 -13.45
C TYR A 3 -19.76 20.10 -14.58
N ASN A 4 -20.94 20.73 -14.64
CA ASN A 4 -21.29 21.74 -15.66
C ASN A 4 -20.98 21.32 -17.13
N LEU A 5 -21.23 20.06 -17.46
CA LEU A 5 -21.02 19.51 -18.80
C LEU A 5 -22.14 19.96 -19.75
N ALA A 6 -21.79 20.22 -21.01
CA ALA A 6 -22.74 20.58 -22.07
C ALA A 6 -23.34 19.31 -22.70
N PRO A 7 -24.67 19.25 -22.91
CA PRO A 7 -25.30 18.14 -23.63
C PRO A 7 -24.75 18.01 -25.06
N CYS A 8 -24.55 16.78 -25.52
CA CYS A 8 -24.26 16.50 -26.92
C CYS A 8 -25.57 16.29 -27.69
N GLU A 9 -25.74 16.93 -28.85
CA GLU A 9 -26.86 16.65 -29.75
C GLU A 9 -26.62 15.35 -30.52
N SER A 10 -26.83 14.20 -29.87
CA SER A 10 -26.70 12.88 -30.51
C SER A 10 -28.02 12.12 -30.65
N CYS A 11 -29.13 12.67 -30.14
CA CYS A 11 -30.45 12.02 -30.11
C CYS A 11 -31.01 11.70 -31.50
N HIS A 12 -30.53 12.36 -32.55
CA HIS A 12 -30.94 12.14 -33.93
C HIS A 12 -30.20 10.96 -34.61
N LEU A 13 -29.13 10.45 -33.99
CA LEU A 13 -28.34 9.34 -34.52
C LEU A 13 -28.99 7.99 -34.16
N PRO A 14 -28.85 6.94 -34.98
CA PRO A 14 -29.36 5.61 -34.66
C PRO A 14 -28.54 4.95 -33.55
N TYR A 15 -29.15 4.00 -32.83
CA TYR A 15 -28.42 3.13 -31.91
C TYR A 15 -27.44 2.21 -32.67
N PRO A 16 -26.21 1.97 -32.17
CA PRO A 16 -25.62 2.46 -30.91
C PRO A 16 -24.87 3.80 -31.02
N ILE A 17 -24.88 4.44 -32.20
CA ILE A 17 -24.09 5.65 -32.52
C ILE A 17 -24.48 6.84 -31.65
N ASN A 18 -25.75 7.00 -31.32
CA ASN A 18 -26.22 8.05 -30.40
C ASN A 18 -25.57 7.96 -29.01
N ILE A 19 -25.46 6.75 -28.45
CA ILE A 19 -24.85 6.50 -27.14
C ILE A 19 -23.34 6.68 -27.20
N SER A 20 -22.66 6.09 -28.20
CA SER A 20 -21.20 6.21 -28.32
C SER A 20 -20.75 7.65 -28.55
N SER A 21 -21.50 8.43 -29.34
CA SER A 21 -21.22 9.84 -29.58
C SER A 21 -21.43 10.70 -28.33
N ALA A 22 -22.52 10.46 -27.58
CA ALA A 22 -22.78 11.14 -26.31
C ALA A 22 -21.69 10.83 -25.29
N TYR A 23 -21.34 9.56 -25.12
CA TYR A 23 -20.31 9.12 -24.19
C TYR A 23 -18.94 9.73 -24.51
N LYS A 24 -18.52 9.68 -25.79
CA LYS A 24 -17.26 10.29 -26.22
C LYS A 24 -17.23 11.79 -25.94
N SER A 25 -18.31 12.51 -26.25
CA SER A 25 -18.42 13.95 -25.97
C SER A 25 -18.33 14.25 -24.47
N LEU A 26 -19.02 13.48 -23.63
CA LEU A 26 -18.97 13.65 -22.18
C LEU A 26 -17.58 13.34 -21.61
N LYS A 27 -16.94 12.26 -22.08
CA LYS A 27 -15.58 11.88 -21.68
C LYS A 27 -14.57 12.97 -22.04
N ASP A 28 -14.63 13.50 -23.26
CA ASP A 28 -13.73 14.56 -23.72
C ASP A 28 -13.93 15.87 -22.94
N GLN A 29 -15.17 16.21 -22.60
CA GLN A 29 -15.48 17.39 -21.78
C GLN A 29 -14.99 17.22 -20.33
N LEU A 30 -15.24 16.05 -19.73
CA LEU A 30 -14.82 15.74 -18.37
C LEU A 30 -13.29 15.75 -18.25
N GLY A 31 -12.58 15.08 -19.17
CA GLY A 31 -11.11 15.01 -19.15
C GLY A 31 -10.43 16.39 -19.31
N LYS A 32 -11.07 17.35 -19.99
CA LYS A 32 -10.57 18.73 -20.08
C LYS A 32 -10.72 19.51 -18.78
N GLN A 33 -11.79 19.25 -18.02
CA GLN A 33 -12.10 19.97 -16.78
C GLN A 33 -11.45 19.32 -15.56
N ALA A 34 -11.38 18.00 -15.52
CA ALA A 34 -10.86 17.19 -14.43
C ALA A 34 -10.01 16.03 -15.01
N PRO A 35 -8.73 16.27 -15.35
CA PRO A 35 -7.88 15.28 -16.03
C PRO A 35 -7.68 13.96 -15.26
N LYS A 36 -7.81 13.97 -13.93
CA LYS A 36 -7.69 12.78 -13.07
C LYS A 36 -9.03 12.09 -12.78
N LEU A 37 -10.09 12.47 -13.49
CA LEU A 37 -11.44 11.91 -13.32
C LEU A 37 -11.87 11.20 -14.59
N TYR A 38 -12.18 9.91 -14.46
CA TYR A 38 -12.53 9.04 -15.57
C TYR A 38 -14.04 8.87 -15.63
N LEU A 39 -14.61 8.92 -16.84
CA LEU A 39 -15.98 8.54 -17.09
C LEU A 39 -16.00 7.10 -17.61
N ILE A 40 -16.86 6.27 -17.06
CA ILE A 40 -17.05 4.87 -17.44
C ILE A 40 -18.53 4.52 -17.56
N ILE A 41 -18.80 3.40 -18.23
CA ILE A 41 -20.07 2.69 -18.14
C ILE A 41 -19.81 1.48 -17.22
N SER A 42 -20.60 1.36 -16.16
CA SER A 42 -20.48 0.29 -15.17
C SER A 42 -21.85 -0.33 -14.91
N GLU A 43 -21.88 -1.53 -14.34
CA GLU A 43 -23.11 -2.17 -13.90
C GLU A 43 -23.28 -1.95 -12.39
N ASN A 44 -24.43 -1.43 -11.97
CA ASN A 44 -24.75 -1.22 -10.56
C ASN A 44 -26.16 -1.74 -10.29
N LYS A 45 -26.31 -2.71 -9.39
CA LYS A 45 -27.58 -3.39 -9.09
C LYS A 45 -28.29 -3.97 -10.33
N ASN A 46 -27.51 -4.57 -11.24
CA ASN A 46 -27.97 -5.15 -12.50
C ASN A 46 -28.51 -4.12 -13.52
N GLU A 47 -28.16 -2.84 -13.36
CA GLU A 47 -28.48 -1.78 -14.32
C GLU A 47 -27.18 -1.14 -14.84
N SER A 48 -27.07 -1.01 -16.16
CA SER A 48 -25.96 -0.27 -16.78
C SER A 48 -26.11 1.22 -16.51
N THR A 49 -25.04 1.84 -16.01
CA THR A 49 -25.02 3.24 -15.59
C THR A 49 -23.74 3.94 -15.97
N LEU A 50 -23.80 5.26 -16.03
CA LEU A 50 -22.59 6.07 -16.07
C LEU A 50 -22.03 6.20 -14.65
N ALA A 51 -20.72 6.14 -14.53
CA ALA A 51 -20.02 6.45 -13.30
C ALA A 51 -18.81 7.33 -13.59
N THR A 52 -18.48 8.19 -12.63
CA THR A 52 -17.16 8.82 -12.59
C THR A 52 -16.29 8.08 -11.59
N VAL A 53 -15.00 7.95 -11.90
CA VAL A 53 -14.01 7.24 -11.10
C VAL A 53 -12.83 8.16 -10.88
N LYS A 54 -12.42 8.31 -9.62
CA LYS A 54 -11.22 9.05 -9.25
C LYS A 54 -10.27 8.10 -8.53
N SER A 55 -9.11 7.88 -9.13
CA SER A 55 -8.04 7.11 -8.49
C SER A 55 -7.35 7.93 -7.41
N MET A 56 -6.89 7.26 -6.37
CA MET A 56 -5.95 7.83 -5.42
C MET A 56 -4.68 8.24 -6.16
N GLY A 57 -4.27 9.50 -6.01
CA GLY A 57 -3.01 9.97 -6.58
C GLY A 57 -1.85 9.48 -5.73
N ILE A 58 -1.36 8.27 -6.00
CA ILE A 58 -0.07 7.81 -5.50
C ILE A 58 0.92 7.94 -6.64
N ASP A 59 1.85 8.89 -6.51
CA ASP A 59 2.84 9.24 -7.52
C ASP A 59 3.95 8.16 -7.56
N HIS A 60 3.58 6.91 -7.88
CA HIS A 60 4.47 5.74 -7.95
C HIS A 60 5.29 5.47 -6.68
N ASN A 61 4.77 5.86 -5.52
CA ASN A 61 5.46 5.66 -4.24
C ASN A 61 5.35 4.21 -3.77
N LEU A 62 6.47 3.69 -3.25
CA LEU A 62 6.53 2.42 -2.54
C LEU A 62 6.19 2.66 -1.06
N PHE A 63 5.14 2.01 -0.57
CA PHE A 63 4.71 2.00 0.83
C PHE A 63 5.24 0.73 1.52
N LEU A 64 6.58 0.64 1.57
CA LEU A 64 7.29 -0.46 2.21
C LEU A 64 7.64 -0.10 3.65
N VAL A 65 7.29 -0.98 4.60
CA VAL A 65 7.55 -0.77 6.04
C VAL A 65 8.62 -1.74 6.57
N PRO A 66 9.74 -1.27 7.14
CA PRO A 66 10.81 -2.15 7.62
C PRO A 66 10.39 -2.84 8.92
N ILE A 67 10.48 -4.17 8.95
CA ILE A 67 10.02 -4.99 10.08
C ILE A 67 11.14 -5.28 11.11
N ASN A 68 12.41 -5.16 10.71
CA ASN A 68 13.58 -5.40 11.56
C ASN A 68 13.57 -4.57 12.86
N ALA A 69 12.90 -3.42 12.89
CA ALA A 69 12.76 -2.59 14.08
C ALA A 69 12.19 -3.37 15.29
N LEU A 70 11.28 -4.33 15.06
CA LEU A 70 10.80 -5.22 16.12
C LEU A 70 11.90 -6.15 16.65
N ASP A 71 12.71 -6.72 15.76
CA ASP A 71 13.84 -7.58 16.15
C ASP A 71 14.89 -6.78 16.92
N ASN A 72 15.21 -5.56 16.47
CA ASN A 72 16.14 -4.66 17.14
C ASN A 72 15.65 -4.28 18.54
N LEU A 73 14.38 -3.89 18.70
CA LEU A 73 13.81 -3.58 20.01
C LEU A 73 13.77 -4.78 20.95
N HIS A 74 13.56 -5.99 20.41
CA HIS A 74 13.64 -7.21 21.18
C HIS A 74 15.05 -7.46 21.70
N GLN A 75 16.07 -7.34 20.85
CA GLN A 75 17.48 -7.50 21.21
C GLN A 75 17.94 -6.45 22.25
N ASP A 76 17.49 -5.21 22.09
CA ASP A 76 17.81 -4.10 22.99
C ASP A 76 16.98 -4.13 24.29
N GLN A 77 16.13 -5.15 24.48
CA GLN A 77 15.27 -5.35 25.66
C GLN A 77 14.31 -4.18 25.92
N GLN A 78 13.94 -3.43 24.87
CA GLN A 78 13.04 -2.27 24.91
C GLN A 78 11.56 -2.73 24.87
N LYS A 79 11.14 -3.48 25.89
CA LYS A 79 9.84 -4.18 25.89
C LYS A 79 8.63 -3.27 25.65
N GLU A 80 8.57 -2.11 26.31
CA GLU A 80 7.42 -1.20 26.18
C GLU A 80 7.29 -0.66 24.76
N SER A 81 8.42 -0.30 24.13
CA SER A 81 8.42 0.18 22.73
C SER A 81 8.14 -0.96 21.75
N PHE A 82 8.69 -2.15 22.01
CA PHE A 82 8.39 -3.35 21.23
C PHE A 82 6.90 -3.65 21.23
N ASP A 83 6.27 -3.70 22.42
CA ASP A 83 4.85 -4.04 22.56
C ASP A 83 3.96 -2.98 21.86
N LEU A 84 4.35 -1.70 21.89
CA LEU A 84 3.63 -0.62 21.23
C LEU A 84 3.77 -0.66 19.70
N LEU A 85 4.99 -0.83 19.17
CA LEU A 85 5.24 -0.98 17.74
C LEU A 85 4.55 -2.23 17.18
N LEU A 86 4.57 -3.32 17.95
CA LEU A 86 3.89 -4.56 17.59
C LEU A 86 2.39 -4.35 17.39
N SER A 87 1.74 -3.51 18.21
CA SER A 87 0.33 -3.15 18.00
C SER A 87 0.09 -2.40 16.70
N ILE A 88 0.99 -1.49 16.29
CA ILE A 88 0.91 -0.80 14.99
C ILE A 88 1.04 -1.81 13.85
N PHE A 89 2.05 -2.68 13.89
CA PHE A 89 2.26 -3.67 12.83
C PHE A 89 1.12 -4.69 12.75
N SER A 90 0.56 -5.08 13.90
CA SER A 90 -0.67 -5.87 13.95
C SER A 90 -1.86 -5.17 13.32
N TYR A 91 -2.01 -3.86 13.48
CA TYR A 91 -3.07 -3.11 12.81
C TYR A 91 -2.85 -3.09 11.29
N LEU A 92 -1.64 -2.76 10.85
CA LEU A 92 -1.30 -2.73 9.43
C LEU A 92 -1.58 -4.08 8.77
N ASN A 93 -1.18 -5.19 9.40
CA ASN A 93 -1.37 -6.53 8.84
C ASN A 93 -2.82 -7.03 8.97
N GLN A 94 -3.40 -7.04 10.18
CA GLN A 94 -4.70 -7.68 10.41
C GLN A 94 -5.90 -6.84 9.97
N LYS A 95 -5.75 -5.51 9.89
CA LYS A 95 -6.85 -4.57 9.58
C LYS A 95 -6.62 -3.81 8.30
N ALA A 96 -5.48 -3.14 8.15
CA ALA A 96 -5.20 -2.39 6.91
C ALA A 96 -4.89 -3.31 5.71
N GLY A 97 -4.57 -4.58 5.97
CA GLY A 97 -4.33 -5.61 4.95
C GLY A 97 -2.89 -5.68 4.45
N MET A 98 -1.94 -4.98 5.07
CA MET A 98 -0.54 -4.96 4.63
C MET A 98 0.07 -6.37 4.73
N PRO A 99 0.44 -6.98 3.60
CA PRO A 99 1.00 -8.32 3.60
C PRO A 99 2.36 -8.33 4.31
N LEU A 100 2.57 -9.40 5.08
CA LEU A 100 3.90 -9.78 5.56
C LEU A 100 4.53 -10.70 4.52
N GLN A 101 5.85 -10.65 4.39
CA GLN A 101 6.58 -11.61 3.56
C GLN A 101 6.19 -13.03 3.98
N SER A 102 5.55 -13.75 3.07
CA SER A 102 5.02 -15.10 3.27
C SER A 102 5.39 -15.97 2.08
N GLU A 103 5.24 -17.29 2.21
CA GLU A 103 5.44 -18.19 1.07
C GLU A 103 4.43 -17.81 -0.04
N ASN A 104 4.94 -17.36 -1.20
CA ASN A 104 4.23 -16.77 -2.35
C ASN A 104 3.94 -15.25 -2.29
N ASP A 105 4.61 -14.49 -1.41
CA ASP A 105 4.61 -13.03 -1.48
C ASP A 105 5.51 -12.51 -2.62
N TYR A 106 5.17 -11.33 -3.14
CA TYR A 106 5.94 -10.67 -4.21
C TYR A 106 7.39 -10.37 -3.78
N LEU A 107 7.59 -9.82 -2.57
CA LEU A 107 8.94 -9.49 -2.12
C LEU A 107 9.75 -10.76 -1.87
N GLU A 108 9.13 -11.83 -1.37
CA GLU A 108 9.80 -13.13 -1.23
C GLU A 108 10.32 -13.66 -2.59
N SER A 109 9.52 -13.49 -3.65
CA SER A 109 9.93 -13.83 -5.02
C SER A 109 11.10 -12.96 -5.50
N CYS A 110 11.14 -11.68 -5.09
CA CYS A 110 12.28 -10.80 -5.36
C CYS A 110 13.55 -11.27 -4.65
N TYR A 111 13.45 -11.67 -3.37
CA TYR A 111 14.59 -12.25 -2.62
C TYR A 111 15.12 -13.52 -3.31
N ASP A 112 14.23 -14.41 -3.74
CA ASP A 112 14.61 -15.63 -4.47
C ASP A 112 15.31 -15.32 -5.80
N ALA A 113 14.79 -14.36 -6.57
CA ALA A 113 15.38 -13.96 -7.84
C ALA A 113 16.78 -13.35 -7.66
N ILE A 114 16.93 -12.42 -6.72
CA ILE A 114 18.21 -11.78 -6.40
C ILE A 114 19.23 -12.81 -5.93
N PHE A 115 18.82 -13.73 -5.06
CA PHE A 115 19.69 -14.78 -4.58
C PHE A 115 20.10 -15.76 -5.67
N SER A 116 19.15 -16.17 -6.52
CA SER A 116 19.43 -17.07 -7.63
C SER A 116 20.45 -16.46 -8.59
N TYR A 117 20.34 -15.16 -8.86
CA TYR A 117 21.32 -14.43 -9.65
C TYR A 117 22.68 -14.35 -8.95
N ALA A 118 22.74 -13.99 -7.67
CA ALA A 118 24.00 -13.86 -6.93
C ALA A 118 24.78 -15.19 -6.76
N THR A 119 24.09 -16.32 -6.87
CA THR A 119 24.67 -17.66 -6.70
C THR A 119 24.80 -18.47 -7.98
N ASP A 120 24.46 -17.88 -9.14
CA ASP A 120 24.66 -18.51 -10.44
C ASP A 120 26.17 -18.69 -10.71
N PRO A 121 26.66 -19.92 -10.96
CA PRO A 121 28.07 -20.17 -11.24
C PRO A 121 28.58 -19.52 -12.54
N ASP A 122 27.69 -19.13 -13.46
CA ASP A 122 28.05 -18.43 -14.70
C ASP A 122 28.21 -16.91 -14.49
N ASN A 123 27.76 -16.37 -13.35
CA ASN A 123 28.02 -14.98 -12.98
C ASN A 123 29.41 -14.89 -12.32
N GLU A 124 30.26 -13.95 -12.77
CA GLU A 124 31.55 -13.70 -12.12
C GLU A 124 31.29 -13.27 -10.66
N PRO A 125 31.64 -14.08 -9.65
CA PRO A 125 31.45 -13.68 -8.27
C PRO A 125 32.35 -12.47 -8.02
N GLU A 126 31.79 -11.40 -7.47
CA GLU A 126 32.60 -10.46 -6.71
C GLU A 126 33.14 -11.25 -5.51
N ASP A 127 34.40 -11.67 -5.63
CA ASP A 127 35.12 -12.56 -4.73
C ASP A 127 34.86 -12.21 -3.25
N GLU A 128 34.59 -13.25 -2.44
CA GLU A 128 34.32 -13.24 -0.98
C GLU A 128 32.86 -13.05 -0.51
N MET A 129 31.92 -12.56 -1.33
CA MET A 129 30.55 -12.24 -0.87
C MET A 129 29.57 -13.44 -0.77
N GLN A 130 29.79 -14.56 -1.47
CA GLN A 130 28.81 -15.66 -1.56
C GLN A 130 28.60 -16.49 -0.27
N ASN A 131 29.56 -16.52 0.67
CA ASN A 131 29.45 -17.39 1.86
C ASN A 131 28.48 -16.88 2.94
N ASP A 132 28.25 -15.56 3.02
CA ASP A 132 27.45 -14.96 4.09
C ASP A 132 26.02 -14.56 3.66
N GLN A 133 25.72 -14.57 2.36
CA GLN A 133 24.41 -14.19 1.81
C GLN A 133 23.30 -15.21 2.12
N TRP A 134 23.54 -16.51 1.91
CA TRP A 134 22.54 -17.55 2.20
C TRP A 134 22.19 -17.67 3.69
N PRO A 135 23.16 -17.65 4.62
CA PRO A 135 22.84 -17.54 6.04
C PRO A 135 22.01 -16.30 6.37
N PHE A 136 22.28 -15.15 5.74
CA PHE A 136 21.55 -13.91 5.97
C PHE A 136 20.08 -13.99 5.50
N ILE A 137 19.82 -14.46 4.27
CA ILE A 137 18.44 -14.62 3.77
C ILE A 137 17.66 -15.62 4.62
N ASN A 138 18.29 -16.73 5.00
CA ASN A 138 17.65 -17.70 5.90
C ASN A 138 17.39 -17.12 7.30
N MET A 139 18.25 -16.21 7.78
CA MET A 139 18.00 -15.49 9.01
C MET A 139 16.76 -14.58 8.87
N ILE A 140 16.65 -13.82 7.78
CA ILE A 140 15.48 -12.97 7.49
C ILE A 140 14.21 -13.81 7.54
N ARG A 141 14.13 -14.88 6.73
CA ARG A 141 12.97 -15.79 6.68
C ARG A 141 12.56 -16.30 8.05
N ARG A 142 13.53 -16.78 8.84
CA ARG A 142 13.27 -17.30 10.19
C ARG A 142 12.76 -16.22 11.13
N LYS A 143 13.36 -15.02 11.10
CA LYS A 143 12.95 -13.91 11.97
C LYS A 143 11.59 -13.37 11.57
N THR A 144 11.32 -13.16 10.28
CA THR A 144 10.03 -12.73 9.77
C THR A 144 8.92 -13.72 10.15
N ALA A 145 9.15 -15.03 10.01
CA ALA A 145 8.18 -16.05 10.42
C ALA A 145 7.89 -16.06 11.94
N ILE A 146 8.84 -15.64 12.78
CA ILE A 146 8.61 -15.47 14.23
C ILE A 146 7.79 -14.21 14.50
N LEU A 147 8.15 -13.10 13.83
CA LEU A 147 7.46 -11.81 13.98
C LEU A 147 6.02 -11.89 13.48
N GLU A 148 5.77 -12.57 12.35
CA GLU A 148 4.44 -12.83 11.80
C GLU A 148 3.52 -13.47 12.85
N LYS A 149 3.98 -14.52 13.52
CA LYS A 149 3.21 -15.18 14.59
C LYS A 149 2.90 -14.28 15.78
N ASN A 150 3.69 -13.23 16.01
CA ASN A 150 3.42 -12.25 17.04
C ASN A 150 2.44 -11.18 16.54
N ILE A 151 2.62 -10.75 15.29
CA ILE A 151 1.80 -9.73 14.61
C ILE A 151 0.37 -10.24 14.41
N GLN A 152 0.17 -11.50 14.05
CA GLN A 152 -1.15 -12.09 13.80
C GLN A 152 -1.98 -12.38 15.06
N ARG A 153 -1.42 -12.17 16.27
CA ARG A 153 -2.16 -12.41 17.51
C ARG A 153 -3.27 -11.36 17.68
N PRO A 154 -4.54 -11.77 17.87
CA PRO A 154 -5.63 -10.82 18.10
C PRO A 154 -5.43 -9.95 19.35
N GLN A 155 -4.70 -10.46 20.36
CA GLN A 155 -4.43 -9.72 21.60
C GLN A 155 -3.66 -8.40 21.34
N GLN A 156 -2.85 -8.31 20.27
CA GLN A 156 -2.08 -7.10 20.00
C GLN A 156 -2.97 -5.88 19.75
N LEU A 157 -4.13 -6.09 19.11
CA LEU A 157 -5.13 -5.06 18.87
C LEU A 157 -6.02 -4.82 20.09
N GLN A 158 -6.35 -5.87 20.84
CA GLN A 158 -7.15 -5.76 22.07
C GLN A 158 -6.43 -4.95 23.15
N GLU A 159 -5.11 -5.05 23.22
CA GLU A 159 -4.28 -4.35 24.20
C GLU A 159 -3.77 -2.98 23.70
N PHE A 160 -4.05 -2.61 22.45
CA PHE A 160 -3.44 -1.43 21.81
C PHE A 160 -3.67 -0.15 22.62
N SER A 161 -4.92 0.14 23.01
CA SER A 161 -5.25 1.31 23.83
C SER A 161 -4.61 1.27 25.22
N VAL A 162 -4.50 0.08 25.82
CA VAL A 162 -3.87 -0.09 27.13
C VAL A 162 -2.37 0.20 27.06
N ARG A 163 -1.70 -0.23 25.98
CA ARG A 163 -0.28 0.02 25.75
C ARG A 163 -0.01 1.51 25.53
N ILE A 164 -0.80 2.18 24.70
CA ILE A 164 -0.74 3.64 24.50
C ILE A 164 -0.84 4.37 25.84
N ASN A 165 -1.86 4.04 26.65
CA ASN A 165 -2.10 4.75 27.93
C ASN A 165 -1.03 4.49 28.99
N ARG A 166 -0.31 3.37 28.92
CA ARG A 166 0.74 3.00 29.89
C ARG A 166 2.13 3.42 29.45
N PHE A 167 2.34 3.65 28.16
CA PHE A 167 3.64 3.96 27.59
C PHE A 167 4.16 5.30 28.12
N LYS A 168 5.40 5.31 28.62
CA LYS A 168 6.05 6.50 29.19
C LYS A 168 7.29 6.83 28.37
N PRO A 169 7.16 7.69 27.34
CA PRO A 169 8.29 8.04 26.49
C PRO A 169 9.36 8.80 27.29
N ARG A 170 10.63 8.52 26.97
CA ARG A 170 11.82 9.11 27.60
C ARG A 170 12.79 9.72 26.58
N THR A 171 12.73 9.28 25.33
CA THR A 171 13.53 9.82 24.22
C THR A 171 12.63 10.49 23.19
N ASP A 172 13.20 11.32 22.34
CA ASP A 172 12.48 12.00 21.25
C ASP A 172 11.88 10.96 20.30
N TRP A 173 12.63 9.91 19.94
CA TRP A 173 12.08 8.78 19.21
C TRP A 173 10.88 8.12 19.92
N GLN A 174 10.93 7.89 21.24
CA GLN A 174 9.79 7.30 21.95
C GLN A 174 8.56 8.22 21.95
N HIS A 175 8.76 9.54 21.98
CA HIS A 175 7.67 10.50 21.80
C HIS A 175 7.06 10.40 20.39
N SER A 176 7.89 10.29 19.35
CA SER A 176 7.43 10.04 17.98
C SER A 176 6.64 8.72 17.89
N LEU A 177 7.15 7.63 18.47
CA LEU A 177 6.47 6.33 18.49
C LEU A 177 5.09 6.40 19.15
N LEU A 178 4.98 7.05 20.31
CA LEU A 178 3.69 7.21 20.98
C LEU A 178 2.70 8.03 20.14
N SER A 179 3.16 9.13 19.55
CA SER A 179 2.33 9.97 18.67
C SER A 179 1.83 9.20 17.46
N THR A 180 2.71 8.46 16.79
CA THR A 180 2.37 7.60 15.64
C THR A 180 1.39 6.51 16.05
N ALA A 181 1.63 5.83 17.19
CA ALA A 181 0.74 4.80 17.72
C ALA A 181 -0.68 5.32 18.00
N GLN A 182 -0.80 6.51 18.61
CA GLN A 182 -2.09 7.13 18.89
C GLN A 182 -2.86 7.41 17.59
N GLN A 183 -2.20 7.94 16.57
CA GLN A 183 -2.86 8.24 15.30
C GLN A 183 -3.30 6.98 14.55
N PHE A 184 -2.52 5.90 14.59
CA PHE A 184 -2.97 4.59 14.05
C PHE A 184 -4.16 4.05 14.82
N TYR A 185 -4.17 4.20 16.15
CA TYR A 185 -5.31 3.79 16.95
C TYR A 185 -6.56 4.63 16.66
N ASP A 186 -6.41 5.94 16.49
CA ASP A 186 -7.50 6.84 16.10
C ASP A 186 -8.05 6.47 14.71
N LEU A 187 -7.17 6.17 13.74
CA LEU A 187 -7.57 5.67 12.42
C LEU A 187 -8.35 4.36 12.55
N TYR A 188 -7.88 3.43 13.39
CA TYR A 188 -8.58 2.17 13.64
C TYR A 188 -9.96 2.37 14.27
N GLN A 189 -10.12 3.33 15.19
CA GLN A 189 -11.42 3.64 15.79
C GLN A 189 -12.37 4.33 14.80
N GLU A 190 -11.85 5.21 13.93
CA GLU A 190 -12.64 5.92 12.92
C GLU A 190 -13.09 4.98 11.79
N PHE A 191 -12.26 4.00 11.43
CA PHE A 191 -12.48 3.07 10.31
C PHE A 191 -12.21 1.60 10.69
N PRO A 192 -13.02 1.00 11.59
CA PRO A 192 -12.72 -0.31 12.19
C PRO A 192 -12.78 -1.50 11.21
N ASP A 193 -13.52 -1.34 10.12
CA ASP A 193 -13.79 -2.39 9.12
C ASP A 193 -13.18 -2.04 7.75
N GLN A 194 -12.37 -0.98 7.64
CA GLN A 194 -11.73 -0.60 6.39
C GLN A 194 -10.36 -1.27 6.22
N ASN A 195 -10.00 -1.58 4.98
CA ASN A 195 -8.66 -2.03 4.59
C ASN A 195 -8.26 -1.38 3.26
N PHE A 196 -6.96 -1.39 2.94
CA PHE A 196 -6.42 -0.69 1.78
C PHE A 196 -6.97 -1.19 0.43
N PHE A 197 -7.31 -2.48 0.38
CA PHE A 197 -7.71 -3.19 -0.84
C PHE A 197 -9.21 -3.03 -1.15
N GLN A 198 -10.02 -2.57 -0.19
CA GLN A 198 -11.49 -2.53 -0.32
C GLN A 198 -11.98 -1.67 -1.48
N ASN A 199 -11.29 -0.56 -1.75
CA ASN A 199 -11.68 0.38 -2.80
C ASN A 199 -10.89 0.16 -4.10
N ILE A 200 -10.18 -0.96 -4.24
CA ILE A 200 -9.48 -1.32 -5.47
C ILE A 200 -10.47 -2.03 -6.40
N GLU A 201 -10.98 -1.30 -7.39
CA GLU A 201 -11.90 -1.84 -8.40
C GLU A 201 -11.18 -2.09 -9.73
N SER A 202 -10.91 -3.36 -10.04
CA SER A 202 -10.26 -3.76 -11.31
C SER A 202 -11.17 -3.62 -12.53
N ALA A 203 -12.50 -3.55 -12.34
CA ALA A 203 -13.48 -3.45 -13.41
C ALA A 203 -13.40 -2.16 -14.24
N HIS A 204 -12.59 -1.19 -13.82
CA HIS A 204 -12.41 0.09 -14.51
C HIS A 204 -11.07 0.18 -15.25
N LEU A 205 -10.18 -0.79 -15.01
CA LEU A 205 -8.90 -0.89 -15.68
C LEU A 205 -9.11 -1.51 -17.07
N GLN A 206 -8.27 -1.13 -18.04
CA GLN A 206 -8.32 -1.78 -19.35
C GLN A 206 -7.90 -3.25 -19.21
N ASP A 207 -8.44 -4.11 -20.08
CA ASP A 207 -8.03 -5.52 -20.20
C ASP A 207 -6.60 -5.60 -20.78
N TYR A 208 -5.62 -5.23 -19.96
CA TYR A 208 -4.21 -5.55 -20.17
C TYR A 208 -3.94 -7.00 -19.75
N GLU A 209 -2.89 -7.61 -20.32
CA GLU A 209 -2.52 -8.98 -20.00
C GLU A 209 -2.01 -9.10 -18.55
N ASP A 210 -2.17 -10.28 -17.95
CA ASP A 210 -1.60 -10.59 -16.63
C ASP A 210 -0.08 -10.49 -16.69
N GLY A 211 0.46 -9.34 -16.24
CA GLY A 211 1.88 -8.99 -16.32
C GLY A 211 2.12 -7.49 -16.53
N ASP A 212 1.16 -6.81 -17.14
CA ASP A 212 1.17 -5.37 -17.45
C ASP A 212 0.63 -4.50 -16.29
N ARG A 213 0.11 -5.14 -15.23
CA ARG A 213 -0.49 -4.47 -14.08
C ARG A 213 0.41 -4.56 -12.85
N ALA A 214 0.54 -3.44 -12.14
CA ALA A 214 1.12 -3.40 -10.80
C ALA A 214 0.03 -3.69 -9.76
N TYR A 215 0.16 -4.82 -9.09
CA TYR A 215 -0.73 -5.21 -7.99
C TYR A 215 -0.31 -4.53 -6.68
N PRO A 216 -1.23 -4.29 -5.74
CA PRO A 216 -0.93 -3.57 -4.51
C PRO A 216 0.15 -4.20 -3.65
N GLU A 217 0.25 -5.52 -3.63
CA GLU A 217 1.28 -6.28 -2.91
C GLU A 217 2.70 -5.94 -3.37
N MET A 218 2.85 -5.40 -4.60
CA MET A 218 4.16 -4.99 -5.14
C MET A 218 4.67 -3.67 -4.55
N TYR A 219 3.77 -2.80 -4.10
CA TYR A 219 4.11 -1.46 -3.62
C TYR A 219 3.59 -1.17 -2.21
N PHE A 220 2.87 -2.09 -1.58
CA PHE A 220 2.32 -1.96 -0.22
C PHE A 220 2.59 -3.25 0.55
N SER A 221 3.68 -3.30 1.31
CA SER A 221 4.12 -4.52 2.00
C SER A 221 5.12 -4.24 3.13
N PHE A 222 5.32 -5.20 4.03
CA PHE A 222 6.46 -5.19 4.93
C PHE A 222 7.72 -5.71 4.23
N PHE A 223 8.87 -5.11 4.54
CA PHE A 223 10.19 -5.63 4.14
C PHE A 223 11.12 -5.78 5.33
N TRP A 224 12.29 -6.40 5.15
CA TRP A 224 13.18 -6.68 6.26
C TRP A 224 13.81 -5.42 6.87
N ASP A 225 14.74 -4.78 6.16
CA ASP A 225 15.56 -3.67 6.67
C ASP A 225 15.97 -2.74 5.52
N ASP A 226 16.15 -1.44 5.81
CA ASP A 226 16.64 -0.41 4.89
C ASP A 226 18.15 -0.14 5.01
N ASN A 227 18.83 -0.83 5.94
CA ASN A 227 20.27 -0.65 6.21
C ASN A 227 21.13 -1.89 5.90
N ASP A 228 20.60 -2.88 5.20
CA ASP A 228 21.35 -4.08 4.83
C ASP A 228 21.83 -4.06 3.36
N TRP A 229 22.67 -5.03 3.00
CA TRP A 229 23.26 -5.11 1.67
C TRP A 229 22.24 -5.51 0.58
N ILE A 230 21.17 -6.21 0.94
CA ILE A 230 20.18 -6.73 -0.03
C ILE A 230 19.09 -5.70 -0.30
N TYR A 231 18.89 -4.72 0.58
CA TYR A 231 17.93 -3.63 0.43
C TYR A 231 18.08 -2.91 -0.91
N GLN A 232 19.30 -2.50 -1.28
CA GLN A 232 19.53 -1.79 -2.53
C GLN A 232 19.14 -2.64 -3.74
N GLN A 233 19.46 -3.94 -3.70
CA GLN A 233 19.13 -4.88 -4.77
C GLN A 233 17.61 -5.12 -4.86
N ILE A 234 16.92 -5.23 -3.70
CA ILE A 234 15.46 -5.34 -3.65
C ILE A 234 14.80 -4.09 -4.21
N MET A 235 15.23 -2.90 -3.78
CA MET A 235 14.67 -1.65 -4.28
C MET A 235 14.90 -1.49 -5.78
N GLU A 236 16.08 -1.82 -6.28
CA GLU A 236 16.38 -1.77 -7.71
C GLU A 236 15.48 -2.75 -8.49
N TYR A 237 15.37 -4.00 -8.03
CA TYR A 237 14.54 -5.02 -8.67
C TYR A 237 13.07 -4.59 -8.72
N VAL A 238 12.50 -4.19 -7.58
CA VAL A 238 11.10 -3.76 -7.46
C VAL A 238 10.82 -2.53 -8.32
N ASN A 239 11.71 -1.54 -8.32
CA ASN A 239 11.54 -0.35 -9.16
C ASN A 239 11.60 -0.69 -10.65
N CYS A 240 12.52 -1.54 -11.08
CA CYS A 240 12.60 -1.99 -12.46
C CYS A 240 11.34 -2.71 -12.90
N ASP A 241 10.85 -3.67 -12.10
CA ASP A 241 9.64 -4.43 -12.42
C ASP A 241 8.38 -3.53 -12.44
N LEU A 242 8.27 -2.57 -11.51
CA LEU A 242 7.16 -1.62 -11.49
C LEU A 242 7.20 -0.60 -12.64
N GLN A 243 8.39 -0.22 -13.12
CA GLN A 243 8.53 0.67 -14.29
C GLN A 243 8.06 0.01 -15.60
N GLU A 244 8.07 -1.32 -15.66
CA GLU A 244 7.56 -2.07 -16.80
C GLU A 244 6.03 -2.21 -16.78
N LYS A 245 5.36 -1.84 -15.68
CA LYS A 245 3.89 -1.90 -15.58
C LYS A 245 3.24 -0.71 -16.26
N TYR A 246 2.22 -0.99 -17.05
CA TYR A 246 1.44 0.02 -17.78
C TYR A 246 0.33 0.63 -16.92
N GLU A 247 -0.21 -0.12 -15.97
CA GLU A 247 -1.33 0.31 -15.13
C GLU A 247 -1.11 -0.13 -13.68
N PHE A 248 -1.51 0.70 -12.72
CA PHE A 248 -1.45 0.38 -11.30
C PHE A 248 -2.86 0.13 -10.76
N GLU A 249 -3.05 -0.97 -10.04
CA GLU A 249 -4.30 -1.21 -9.32
C GLU A 249 -4.32 -0.37 -8.06
N LEU A 250 -5.06 0.74 -8.06
CA LEU A 250 -5.09 1.71 -6.97
C LEU A 250 -6.49 1.80 -6.35
N PRO A 251 -6.59 2.19 -5.06
CA PRO A 251 -7.87 2.59 -4.48
C PRO A 251 -8.54 3.68 -5.32
N VAL A 252 -9.81 3.48 -5.66
CA VAL A 252 -10.63 4.39 -6.45
C VAL A 252 -11.90 4.76 -5.70
N SER A 253 -12.38 5.98 -5.93
CA SER A 253 -13.70 6.41 -5.47
C SER A 253 -14.65 6.50 -6.66
N VAL A 254 -15.72 5.71 -6.63
CA VAL A 254 -16.71 5.62 -7.72
C VAL A 254 -17.98 6.39 -7.37
N GLN A 255 -18.46 7.20 -8.30
CA GLN A 255 -19.74 7.91 -8.18
C GLN A 255 -20.67 7.53 -9.33
N TYR A 256 -21.72 6.78 -9.02
CA TYR A 256 -22.72 6.32 -9.99
C TYR A 256 -23.82 7.36 -10.25
N PHE A 257 -24.32 7.40 -11.50
CA PHE A 257 -25.30 8.36 -11.98
C PHE A 257 -26.70 7.75 -12.25
N ASN A 258 -27.07 6.71 -11.50
CA ASN A 258 -28.44 6.15 -11.51
C ASN A 258 -29.51 7.15 -11.04
N THR A 259 -29.11 8.11 -10.22
CA THR A 259 -29.97 9.18 -9.71
C THR A 259 -29.23 10.51 -9.76
N ARG A 260 -29.98 11.61 -9.82
CA ARG A 260 -29.40 12.95 -9.85
C ARG A 260 -28.56 13.22 -8.60
N GLN A 261 -27.29 13.54 -8.80
CA GLN A 261 -26.35 13.87 -7.72
C GLN A 261 -26.27 15.39 -7.52
N ALA A 262 -26.11 15.82 -6.25
CA ALA A 262 -26.02 17.24 -5.88
C ALA A 262 -24.58 17.78 -5.85
N CYS A 263 -23.60 16.93 -5.50
CA CYS A 263 -22.19 17.26 -5.36
C CYS A 263 -21.29 16.10 -5.79
N GLU A 264 -20.01 16.40 -6.01
CA GLU A 264 -18.94 15.41 -6.17
C GLU A 264 -18.72 14.67 -4.84
N LYS A 265 -18.53 13.35 -4.90
CA LYS A 265 -18.33 12.50 -3.71
C LYS A 265 -17.02 11.72 -3.73
N HIS A 266 -16.07 12.10 -4.58
CA HIS A 266 -14.80 11.39 -4.68
C HIS A 266 -13.90 11.63 -3.47
N GLN A 267 -13.96 10.72 -2.50
CA GLN A 267 -13.18 10.77 -1.26
C GLN A 267 -12.67 9.38 -0.91
N LEU A 268 -11.41 9.31 -0.45
CA LEU A 268 -10.73 8.12 0.05
C LEU A 268 -10.07 8.46 1.41
N PRO A 269 -10.87 8.82 2.43
CA PRO A 269 -10.34 9.39 3.66
C PRO A 269 -9.51 8.39 4.46
N PHE A 270 -9.86 7.10 4.40
CA PHE A 270 -9.11 6.04 5.06
C PHE A 270 -7.73 5.87 4.43
N GLU A 271 -7.67 5.65 3.11
CA GLU A 271 -6.43 5.38 2.37
C GLU A 271 -5.49 6.58 2.42
N THR A 272 -6.03 7.80 2.28
CA THR A 272 -5.25 9.04 2.38
C THR A 272 -4.59 9.16 3.76
N LYS A 273 -5.34 8.90 4.84
CA LYS A 273 -4.79 8.94 6.21
C LYS A 273 -3.81 7.80 6.45
N LEU A 274 -4.12 6.59 5.99
CA LEU A 274 -3.27 5.41 6.16
C LEU A 274 -1.89 5.63 5.55
N ILE A 275 -1.81 6.13 4.31
CA ILE A 275 -0.55 6.42 3.63
C ILE A 275 0.27 7.47 4.40
N GLN A 276 -0.36 8.56 4.82
CA GLN A 276 0.33 9.59 5.61
C GLN A 276 0.90 9.02 6.93
N LEU A 277 0.16 8.13 7.58
CA LEU A 277 0.63 7.47 8.80
C LEU A 277 1.73 6.44 8.54
N ILE A 278 1.74 5.77 7.38
CA ILE A 278 2.84 4.89 6.97
C ILE A 278 4.12 5.72 6.74
N GLU A 279 4.03 6.86 6.05
CA GLU A 279 5.18 7.76 5.86
C GLU A 279 5.73 8.27 7.21
N GLN A 280 4.83 8.65 8.12
CA GLN A 280 5.20 9.04 9.48
C GLN A 280 5.83 7.87 10.27
N LEU A 281 5.31 6.64 10.10
CA LEU A 281 5.87 5.45 10.72
C LEU A 281 7.29 5.20 10.22
N CYS A 282 7.52 5.19 8.91
CA CYS A 282 8.85 5.02 8.34
C CYS A 282 9.82 6.10 8.84
N THR A 283 9.37 7.35 8.94
CA THR A 283 10.17 8.43 9.57
C THR A 283 10.51 8.12 11.03
N THR A 284 9.55 7.59 11.80
CA THR A 284 9.75 7.18 13.19
C THR A 284 10.74 6.01 13.29
N LEU A 285 10.70 5.05 12.38
CA LEU A 285 11.61 3.92 12.34
C LEU A 285 13.04 4.35 11.94
N TYR A 286 13.16 5.28 11.00
CA TYR A 286 14.45 5.87 10.62
C TYR A 286 15.11 6.62 11.80
N GLN A 287 14.31 7.38 12.57
CA GLN A 287 14.80 8.05 13.79
C GLN A 287 15.38 7.06 14.81
N TYR A 288 14.75 5.88 15.01
CA TYR A 288 15.27 4.84 15.89
C TYR A 288 16.65 4.35 15.45
N ASN A 289 16.80 4.06 14.16
CA ASN A 289 18.07 3.59 13.60
C ASN A 289 19.15 4.66 13.73
N TYR A 290 18.82 5.93 13.52
CA TYR A 290 19.74 7.06 13.69
C TYR A 290 20.19 7.24 15.15
N GLU A 291 19.26 7.24 16.12
CA GLU A 291 19.57 7.33 17.57
C GLU A 291 20.39 6.14 18.07
N LYS A 292 20.32 4.97 17.41
CA LYS A 292 21.12 3.79 17.78
C LYS A 292 22.58 3.90 17.33
N GLN A 293 22.85 4.64 16.26
CA GLN A 293 24.18 4.78 15.67
C GLN A 293 25.00 5.96 16.25
N HIS A 294 24.39 6.80 17.10
CA HIS A 294 24.97 8.02 17.67
C HIS A 294 24.76 8.14 19.18
#